data_AF-A0A923QVJ6-F1
#
_entry.id   AF-A0A923QVJ6-F1
#
_cell.length_a   1.000
_cell.length_b   1.000
_cell.length_c   1.000
_cell.angle_alpha   90.00
_cell.angle_beta   90.00
_cell.angle_gamma   90.00
#
_symmetry.space_group_name_H-M   'P 1'
#
loop_
_entity.id
_entity.type
_entity.pdbx_description
1 polymer ?
#
loop_
_entity_poly.entity_id
_entity_poly.type
_entity_poly.pdbx_seq_one_letter_code
_entity_poly.pdbx_strand_id
1 'polypeptide(L)'
;MSVWNAVLQACHSALIDELNAEFPDDKLELDLPKRLTTWAATPETDTYFIETITTPEGAGSILLACRKESESSVPRLEKTFRRLLILARREFLLREISAQIVENSGNFRMSSPPPLRMLIWLPIRILGQNPPLIYDLGIGV
;
A
#
# COMPACT_ATOMS: atom_id res chain seq x y z
N MET A 1 -7.71 -4.33 -20.21
CA MET A 1 -7.70 -4.38 -18.72
C MET A 1 -7.32 -2.97 -18.27
N SER A 2 -8.05 -2.35 -17.34
CA SER A 2 -7.70 -0.98 -16.88
C SER A 2 -6.29 -0.98 -16.29
N VAL A 3 -5.52 0.07 -16.58
CA VAL A 3 -4.16 0.27 -16.04
C VAL A 3 -4.18 0.22 -14.51
N TRP A 4 -5.24 0.72 -13.87
CA TRP A 4 -5.39 0.69 -12.42
C TRP A 4 -5.51 -0.71 -11.82
N ASN A 5 -6.11 -1.66 -12.55
CA ASN A 5 -6.13 -3.06 -12.11
C ASN A 5 -4.73 -3.69 -12.17
N ALA A 6 -3.96 -3.36 -13.22
CA ALA A 6 -2.59 -3.85 -13.35
C ALA A 6 -1.68 -3.24 -12.28
N VAL A 7 -1.82 -1.94 -12.00
CA VAL A 7 -1.16 -1.23 -10.90
C VAL A 7 -1.47 -1.90 -9.56
N LEU A 8 -2.74 -2.15 -9.26
CA LEU A 8 -3.17 -2.82 -8.03
C LEU A 8 -2.50 -4.18 -7.87
N GLN A 9 -2.53 -5.01 -8.93
CA GLN A 9 -1.94 -6.35 -8.90
C GLN A 9 -0.43 -6.32 -8.67
N ALA A 10 0.28 -5.40 -9.34
CA ALA A 10 1.72 -5.24 -9.20
C ALA A 10 2.10 -4.74 -7.80
N CYS A 11 1.42 -3.72 -7.27
CA CYS A 11 1.63 -3.24 -5.90
C CYS A 11 1.30 -4.31 -4.86
N HIS A 12 0.21 -5.06 -5.04
CA HIS A 12 -0.17 -6.12 -4.13
C HIS A 12 0.83 -7.28 -4.12
N SER A 13 1.31 -7.70 -5.29
CA SER A 13 2.36 -8.73 -5.40
C SER A 13 3.66 -8.28 -4.73
N ALA A 14 4.08 -7.03 -5.01
CA ALA A 14 5.26 -6.43 -4.40
C ALA A 14 5.17 -6.34 -2.86
N LEU A 15 3.98 -6.04 -2.32
CA LEU A 15 3.79 -6.01 -0.87
C LEU A 15 3.92 -7.40 -0.27
N ILE A 16 3.31 -8.41 -0.89
CA ILE A 16 3.39 -9.80 -0.42
C ILE A 16 4.84 -10.28 -0.39
N ASP A 17 5.61 -9.99 -1.45
CA ASP A 17 7.02 -10.37 -1.53
C ASP A 17 7.85 -9.72 -0.42
N GLU A 18 7.65 -8.41 -0.16
CA GLU A 18 8.32 -7.71 0.94
C GLU A 18 7.92 -8.28 2.31
N LEU A 19 6.63 -8.50 2.55
CA LEU A 19 6.14 -9.02 3.83
C LEU A 19 6.60 -10.46 4.07
N ASN A 20 6.66 -11.32 3.04
CA ASN A 20 7.23 -12.67 3.17
C ASN A 20 8.74 -12.62 3.45
N ALA A 21 9.47 -11.64 2.90
CA ALA A 21 10.89 -11.48 3.19
C ALA A 21 11.12 -10.94 4.62
N GLU A 22 10.25 -10.06 5.09
CA GLU A 22 10.32 -9.46 6.43
C GLU A 22 9.87 -10.44 7.53
N PHE A 23 8.86 -11.27 7.26
CA PHE A 23 8.28 -12.24 8.18
C PHE A 23 8.28 -13.67 7.59
N PRO A 24 9.46 -14.28 7.39
CA PRO A 24 9.56 -15.57 6.68
C PRO A 24 8.90 -16.74 7.41
N ASP A 25 8.80 -16.65 8.73
CA ASP A 25 8.22 -17.69 9.58
C ASP A 25 6.72 -17.49 9.84
N ASP A 26 6.16 -16.33 9.45
CA ASP A 26 4.78 -15.99 9.74
C ASP A 26 3.87 -16.26 8.53
N LYS A 27 2.67 -16.78 8.79
CA LYS A 27 1.66 -16.94 7.75
C LYS A 27 0.99 -15.60 7.43
N LEU A 28 1.02 -15.22 6.15
CA LEU A 28 0.22 -14.13 5.60
C LEU A 28 -1.21 -14.60 5.27
N GLU A 29 -2.21 -13.83 5.71
CA GLU A 29 -3.60 -13.99 5.30
C GLU A 29 -4.07 -12.76 4.53
N LEU A 30 -4.52 -13.00 3.30
CA LEU A 30 -5.06 -11.97 2.42
C LEU A 30 -6.57 -11.86 2.66
N ASP A 31 -7.01 -10.70 3.12
CA ASP A 31 -8.44 -10.41 3.22
C ASP A 31 -9.03 -10.02 1.86
N LEU A 32 -10.37 -10.01 1.78
CA LEU A 32 -11.07 -9.56 0.58
C LEU A 32 -10.87 -8.06 0.34
N PRO A 33 -10.64 -7.63 -0.92
CA PRO A 33 -10.59 -6.23 -1.26
C PRO A 33 -11.90 -5.54 -0.94
N LYS A 34 -11.82 -4.36 -0.32
CA LYS A 34 -12.96 -3.48 -0.05
C LYS A 34 -12.91 -2.29 -0.99
N ARG A 35 -14.06 -1.91 -1.54
CA ARG A 35 -14.20 -0.66 -2.28
C ARG A 35 -14.74 0.40 -1.34
N LEU A 36 -14.00 1.50 -1.22
CA LEU A 36 -14.32 2.62 -0.36
C LEU A 36 -14.35 3.91 -1.20
N THR A 37 -15.08 4.91 -0.72
CA THR A 37 -15.16 6.24 -1.34
C THR A 37 -14.33 7.28 -0.60
N THR A 38 -13.82 6.93 0.59
CA THR A 38 -12.97 7.79 1.39
C THR A 38 -11.89 6.97 2.06
N TRP A 39 -10.76 7.61 2.34
CA TRP A 39 -9.72 7.05 3.19
C TRP A 39 -10.11 7.01 4.67
N ALA A 40 -11.03 7.88 5.12
CA ALA A 40 -11.46 7.94 6.52
C ALA A 40 -12.21 6.67 6.99
N ALA A 41 -12.60 5.79 6.06
CA ALA A 41 -13.21 4.50 6.35
C ALA A 41 -12.18 3.40 6.73
N THR A 42 -10.89 3.73 6.82
CA THR A 42 -9.84 2.78 7.18
C THR A 42 -9.77 2.63 8.70
N PRO A 43 -10.03 1.43 9.26
CA PRO A 43 -10.12 1.26 10.70
C PRO A 43 -8.75 1.41 11.37
N GLU A 44 -8.65 2.30 12.35
CA GLU A 44 -7.65 2.23 13.43
C GLU A 44 -6.17 2.42 13.03
N THR A 45 -5.87 3.30 12.08
CA THR A 45 -4.48 3.66 11.73
C THR A 45 -4.20 5.16 11.84
N ASP A 46 -3.34 5.54 12.79
CA ASP A 46 -2.86 6.93 12.98
C ASP A 46 -1.67 7.29 12.09
N THR A 47 -1.03 6.28 11.46
CA THR A 47 0.11 6.48 10.57
C THR A 47 -0.08 5.69 9.28
N TYR A 48 0.04 6.40 8.17
CA TYR A 48 0.06 5.84 6.83
C TYR A 48 1.08 6.59 5.98
N PHE A 49 1.58 5.89 4.97
CA PHE A 49 2.48 6.41 3.96
C PHE A 49 1.75 6.47 2.63
N ILE A 50 1.88 7.57 1.88
CA ILE A 50 1.19 7.77 0.61
C ILE A 50 2.13 8.32 -0.46
N GLU A 51 1.98 7.83 -1.69
CA GLU A 51 2.66 8.38 -2.86
C GLU A 51 1.75 8.48 -4.06
N THR A 52 2.07 9.41 -4.95
CA THR A 52 1.30 9.65 -6.17
C THR A 52 1.71 8.66 -7.26
N ILE A 53 0.71 8.08 -7.94
CA ILE A 53 0.90 7.40 -9.22
C ILE A 53 0.29 8.25 -10.33
N THR A 54 0.99 8.38 -11.44
CA THR A 54 0.43 8.87 -12.69
C THR A 54 0.28 7.73 -13.70
N THR A 55 -0.84 7.70 -14.40
CA THR A 55 -1.15 6.74 -15.48
C THR A 55 -1.79 7.49 -16.66
N PRO A 56 -1.89 6.89 -17.87
CA PRO A 56 -2.67 7.44 -18.97
C PRO A 56 -4.17 7.64 -18.64
N GLU A 57 -4.70 6.89 -17.67
CA GLU A 57 -6.10 6.99 -17.23
C GLU A 57 -6.31 8.09 -16.16
N GLY A 58 -5.24 8.69 -15.64
CA GLY A 58 -5.30 9.76 -14.64
C GLY A 58 -4.25 9.61 -13.53
N ALA A 59 -4.26 10.56 -12.60
CA ALA A 59 -3.48 10.47 -11.37
C ALA A 59 -4.25 9.70 -10.29
N GLY A 60 -3.51 9.10 -9.37
CA GLY A 60 -4.03 8.37 -8.22
C GLY A 60 -2.96 8.26 -7.14
N SER A 61 -3.16 7.38 -6.16
CA SER A 61 -2.25 7.25 -5.03
C SER A 61 -2.11 5.81 -4.55
N ILE A 62 -0.91 5.44 -4.09
CA ILE A 62 -0.65 4.24 -3.30
C ILE A 62 -0.58 4.67 -1.86
N LEU A 63 -1.26 3.94 -0.99
CA LEU A 63 -1.17 4.09 0.44
C LEU A 63 -0.77 2.77 1.09
N LEU A 64 0.09 2.83 2.10
CA LEU A 64 0.35 1.72 2.99
C LEU A 64 0.15 2.18 4.44
N ALA A 65 -0.71 1.49 5.16
CA ALA A 65 -0.93 1.69 6.59
C ALA A 65 -0.61 0.40 7.35
N CYS A 66 -0.30 0.50 8.63
CA CYS A 66 -0.19 -0.66 9.51
C CYS A 66 -0.98 -0.42 10.79
N ARG A 67 -1.91 -1.34 11.10
CA ARG A 67 -2.71 -1.27 12.33
C ARG A 67 -1.87 -1.74 13.51
N LYS A 68 -1.98 -1.02 14.63
CA LYS A 68 -1.34 -1.30 15.93
C LYS A 68 0.17 -1.06 16.02
N GLU A 69 0.75 -0.27 15.13
CA GLU A 69 2.12 0.20 15.32
C GLU A 69 2.19 1.32 16.35
N SER A 70 3.00 1.14 17.40
CA SER A 70 3.44 2.25 18.26
C SER A 70 4.27 3.24 17.45
N GLU A 71 4.40 4.51 17.88
CA GLU A 71 5.21 5.52 17.18
C GLU A 71 6.66 5.06 16.89
N SER A 72 7.20 4.14 17.69
CA SER A 72 8.53 3.54 17.49
C SER A 72 8.64 2.63 16.26
N SER A 73 7.51 2.28 15.62
CA SER A 73 7.46 1.33 14.51
C SER A 73 7.30 2.01 13.14
N VAL A 74 7.03 3.32 13.13
CA VAL A 74 6.98 4.16 11.91
C VAL A 74 8.19 3.96 10.97
N PRO A 75 9.44 3.84 11.46
CA PRO A 75 10.59 3.59 10.58
C PRO A 75 10.51 2.25 9.82
N ARG A 76 9.87 1.24 10.41
CA ARG A 76 9.65 -0.06 9.76
C ARG A 76 8.62 0.08 8.66
N LEU A 77 7.46 0.68 8.95
CA LEU A 77 6.43 0.93 7.94
C LEU A 77 6.97 1.77 6.77
N GLU A 78 7.78 2.79 7.04
CA GLU A 78 8.45 3.59 6.00
C GLU A 78 9.35 2.72 5.12
N LYS A 79 10.17 1.85 5.74
CA LYS A 79 11.06 0.95 5.03
C LYS A 79 10.28 -0.03 4.14
N THR A 80 9.23 -0.67 4.68
CA THR A 80 8.34 -1.57 3.94
C THR A 80 7.69 -0.82 2.77
N PHE A 81 7.22 0.42 2.99
CA PHE A 81 6.63 1.24 1.93
C PHE A 81 7.63 1.61 0.83
N ARG A 82 8.84 2.05 1.18
CA ARG A 82 9.87 2.35 0.17
C ARG A 82 10.23 1.11 -0.65
N ARG A 83 10.33 -0.06 -0.01
CA ARG A 83 10.59 -1.33 -0.69
C ARG A 83 9.46 -1.74 -1.62
N LEU A 84 8.22 -1.61 -1.17
CA LEU A 84 7.01 -1.77 -1.99
C LEU A 84 7.11 -0.94 -3.27
N LEU A 85 7.42 0.36 -3.17
CA LEU A 85 7.49 1.24 -4.34
C LEU A 85 8.59 0.82 -5.34
N ILE A 86 9.76 0.40 -4.83
CA ILE A 86 10.86 -0.10 -5.66
C ILE A 86 10.45 -1.37 -6.40
N LEU A 87 9.86 -2.33 -5.69
CA LEU A 87 9.39 -3.60 -6.27
C LEU A 87 8.24 -3.36 -7.26
N ALA A 88 7.28 -2.50 -6.93
CA ALA A 88 6.18 -2.14 -7.82
C ALA A 88 6.67 -1.48 -9.12
N ARG A 89 7.65 -0.57 -9.06
CA ARG A 89 8.28 -0.01 -10.29
C ARG A 89 8.90 -1.09 -11.16
N ARG A 90 9.58 -2.05 -10.55
CA ARG A 90 10.17 -3.17 -11.28
C ARG A 90 9.07 -4.00 -11.95
N GLU A 91 7.99 -4.30 -11.25
CA GLU A 91 6.84 -5.00 -11.81
C GLU A 91 6.17 -4.21 -12.95
N PHE A 92 6.07 -2.88 -12.83
CA PHE A 92 5.52 -2.05 -13.91
C PHE A 92 6.37 -2.16 -15.17
N LEU A 93 7.70 -2.13 -15.05
CA LEU A 93 8.62 -2.31 -16.18
C LEU A 93 8.53 -3.72 -16.78
N LEU A 94 8.52 -4.75 -15.94
CA LEU A 94 8.50 -6.15 -16.39
C LEU A 94 7.19 -6.52 -17.09
N ARG A 95 6.07 -5.93 -16.66
CA ARG A 95 4.73 -6.21 -17.18
C ARG A 95 4.22 -5.14 -18.15
N GLU A 96 5.08 -4.21 -18.56
CA GLU A 96 4.76 -3.11 -19.48
C GLU A 96 3.54 -2.26 -19.01
N ILE A 97 3.40 -2.08 -17.69
CA ILE A 97 2.33 -1.27 -17.10
C ILE A 97 2.70 0.20 -17.26
N SER A 98 1.86 0.94 -17.99
CA SER A 98 2.01 2.40 -18.17
C SER A 98 1.63 3.17 -16.90
N ALA A 99 2.50 3.12 -15.89
CA ALA A 99 2.31 3.83 -14.62
C ALA A 99 3.66 4.33 -14.09
N GLN A 100 3.66 5.51 -13.47
CA GLN A 100 4.84 6.11 -12.87
C GLN A 100 4.55 6.51 -11.42
N ILE A 101 5.38 6.06 -10.49
CA ILE A 101 5.35 6.50 -9.10
C ILE A 101 6.17 7.79 -8.99
N VAL A 102 5.51 8.88 -8.63
CA VAL A 102 6.11 10.19 -8.37
C VAL A 102 6.42 10.27 -6.88
N GLU A 103 7.69 10.15 -6.52
CA GLU A 103 8.15 10.26 -5.13
C GLU A 103 8.07 11.69 -4.64
N ASN A 104 7.27 11.93 -3.60
CA ASN A 104 7.27 13.17 -2.85
C ASN A 104 8.27 13.06 -1.72
N SER A 105 9.46 13.62 -1.92
CA SER A 105 10.61 13.54 -1.02
C SER A 105 10.43 14.17 0.38
N GLY A 106 9.21 14.48 0.84
CA GLY A 106 9.00 15.27 2.05
C GLY A 106 7.81 14.93 2.95
N ASN A 107 6.73 14.31 2.47
CA ASN A 107 5.49 14.20 3.25
C ASN A 107 4.90 12.79 3.18
N PHE A 108 5.56 11.86 3.83
CA PHE A 108 5.08 10.50 3.94
C PHE A 108 3.88 10.36 4.88
N ARG A 109 3.86 11.13 5.97
CA ARG A 109 2.81 11.08 7.00
C ARG A 109 1.83 12.21 6.79
N MET A 110 0.70 11.94 6.14
CA MET A 110 -0.40 12.91 6.09
C MET A 110 -1.34 12.70 7.29
N SER A 111 -1.90 13.78 7.82
CA SER A 111 -3.01 13.71 8.79
C SER A 111 -4.37 13.63 8.11
N SER A 112 -4.46 14.10 6.85
CA SER A 112 -5.66 14.02 6.03
C SER A 112 -5.27 13.64 4.59
N PRO A 113 -5.71 12.48 4.10
CA PRO A 113 -5.33 11.98 2.78
C PRO A 113 -6.12 12.69 1.67
N PRO A 114 -5.63 12.71 0.41
CA PRO A 114 -6.24 13.48 -0.67
C PRO A 114 -7.66 12.97 -1.01
N PRO A 115 -8.56 13.83 -1.48
CA PRO A 115 -9.88 13.39 -1.94
C PRO A 115 -9.73 12.39 -3.09
N LEU A 116 -10.46 11.28 -3.00
CA LEU A 116 -10.50 10.24 -4.04
C LEU A 116 -11.91 10.08 -4.60
N ARG A 117 -11.99 9.60 -5.83
CA ARG A 117 -13.22 9.09 -6.43
C ARG A 117 -13.47 7.63 -6.04
N MET A 118 -12.41 6.84 -5.91
CA MET A 118 -12.49 5.43 -5.54
C MET A 118 -11.21 4.98 -4.82
N LEU A 119 -11.37 4.16 -3.80
CA LEU A 119 -10.29 3.47 -3.08
C LEU A 119 -10.52 1.96 -3.13
N ILE A 120 -9.53 1.22 -3.61
CA ILE A 120 -9.45 -0.23 -3.42
C ILE A 120 -8.53 -0.49 -2.23
N TRP A 121 -9.08 -1.13 -1.19
CA TRP A 121 -8.42 -1.41 0.07
C TRP A 121 -8.19 -2.90 0.25
N LEU A 122 -6.96 -3.30 0.52
CA LEU A 122 -6.51 -4.69 0.62
C LEU A 122 -5.79 -4.90 1.95
N PRO A 123 -6.46 -5.49 2.96
CA PRO A 123 -5.81 -5.86 4.21
C PRO A 123 -4.98 -7.14 4.04
N ILE A 124 -3.79 -7.15 4.62
CA ILE A 124 -2.91 -8.31 4.73
C ILE A 124 -2.57 -8.50 6.20
N ARG A 125 -2.94 -9.66 6.76
CA ARG A 125 -2.69 -9.99 8.17
C ARG A 125 -1.49 -10.90 8.31
N ILE A 126 -0.66 -10.65 9.31
CA ILE A 126 0.48 -11.47 9.69
C ILE A 126 0.11 -12.21 10.98
N LEU A 127 -0.13 -13.52 10.89
CA LEU A 127 -0.71 -14.30 11.98
C LEU A 127 0.28 -14.75 13.06
N GLY A 128 1.59 -14.68 12.82
CA GLY A 128 2.58 -15.08 13.83
C GLY A 128 2.82 -14.06 14.94
N GLN A 129 2.21 -12.87 14.82
CA GLN A 129 2.29 -11.79 15.81
C GLN A 129 1.07 -11.83 16.74
N ASN A 130 1.25 -11.57 18.04
CA ASN A 130 0.16 -11.47 19.01
C ASN A 130 0.13 -10.08 19.69
N PRO A 131 -0.83 -9.20 19.36
CA PRO A 131 -1.89 -9.38 18.36
C PRO A 131 -1.37 -9.36 16.91
N PRO A 132 -2.14 -9.89 15.94
CA PRO A 132 -1.73 -9.90 14.52
C PRO A 132 -1.46 -8.48 14.00
N LEU A 133 -0.35 -8.32 13.27
CA LEU A 133 -0.08 -7.10 12.51
C LEU A 133 -0.93 -7.11 11.24
N ILE A 134 -1.48 -5.94 10.88
CA ILE A 134 -2.32 -5.80 9.70
C ILE A 134 -1.75 -4.67 8.86
N TYR A 135 -1.20 -5.02 7.69
CA TYR A 135 -0.79 -4.06 6.69
C TYR A 135 -1.93 -3.85 5.71
N ASP A 136 -2.32 -2.61 5.51
CA ASP A 136 -3.36 -2.26 4.57
C ASP A 136 -2.79 -1.52 3.38
N LEU A 137 -2.95 -2.11 2.19
CA LEU A 137 -2.64 -1.48 0.92
C LEU A 137 -3.87 -0.78 0.37
N GLY A 138 -3.74 0.50 0.04
CA GLY A 138 -4.76 1.30 -0.63
C GLY A 138 -4.30 1.75 -2.01
N ILE A 139 -5.14 1.59 -3.02
CA ILE A 139 -4.97 2.26 -4.32
C ILE A 139 -6.17 3.18 -4.56
N GLY A 140 -5.89 4.48 -4.64
CA GLY A 140 -6.86 5.54 -4.85
C GLY A 140 -6.80 6.12 -6.26
N VAL A 141 -7.96 6.45 -6.84
CA VAL A 141 -8.14 7.22 -8.10
C VAL A 141 -9.18 8.31 -7.90
#